data_AF-A0ABD5SK05-F1
#
_entry.id   AF-A0ABD5SK05-F1
#
_cell.length_a   1.000
_cell.length_b   1.000
_cell.length_c   1.000
_cell.angle_alpha   90.00
_cell.angle_beta   90.00
_cell.angle_gamma   90.00
#
_symmetry.space_group_name_H-M   'P 1'
#
loop_
_entity.id
_entity.type
_entity.pdbx_description
1 polymer ?
#
loop_
_entity_poly.entity_id
_entity_poly.type
_entity_poly.pdbx_seq_one_letter_code
_entity_poly.pdbx_strand_id
1 'polypeptide(L)' 'MRIITHTCTDCGTVVSANELEGNRVMKCPGLDCENVLRFADLPQEDRQFFLEHVEQYEL' A
#
# COMPACT_ATOMS: atom_id res chain seq x y z
N MET A 1 -11.36 -9.28 9.00
CA MET A 1 -10.09 -8.58 8.73
C MET A 1 -9.51 -9.10 7.42
N ARG A 2 -9.39 -8.25 6.40
CA ARG A 2 -8.82 -8.56 5.09
C ARG A 2 -7.38 -8.01 5.05
N ILE A 3 -6.41 -8.77 4.57
CA ILE A 3 -5.06 -8.23 4.38
C ILE A 3 -5.00 -7.59 3.00
N ILE A 4 -4.66 -6.31 2.94
CA ILE A 4 -4.50 -5.57 1.69
C ILE A 4 -3.04 -5.12 1.58
N THR A 5 -2.39 -5.53 0.49
CA THR A 5 -1.00 -5.23 0.21
C THR A 5 -0.83 -4.81 -1.24
N HIS A 6 0.22 -4.03 -1.50
CA HIS A 6 0.70 -3.70 -2.83
C HIS A 6 2.08 -4.31 -3.03
N THR A 7 2.25 -5.06 -4.12
CA THR A 7 3.55 -5.60 -4.51
C THR A 7 4.21 -4.65 -5.50
N CYS A 8 5.38 -4.13 -5.16
CA CYS A 8 6.19 -3.32 -6.06
C CYS A 8 6.49 -4.09 -7.34
N THR A 9 6.15 -3.49 -8.49
CA THR A 9 6.34 -4.09 -9.82
C THR A 9 7.81 -4.28 -10.21
N ASP A 10 8.72 -3.55 -9.55
CA ASP A 10 10.11 -3.47 -9.96
C ASP A 10 11.01 -4.43 -9.18
N CYS A 11 10.80 -4.56 -7.87
CA CYS A 11 11.64 -5.38 -6.98
C CYS A 11 10.87 -6.46 -6.20
N GLY A 12 9.54 -6.53 -6.34
CA GLY A 12 8.71 -7.52 -5.65
C GLY A 12 8.50 -7.27 -4.14
N THR A 13 8.99 -6.14 -3.61
CA THR A 13 8.75 -5.75 -2.21
C THR A 13 7.25 -5.57 -1.95
N VAL A 14 6.75 -6.18 -0.89
CA VAL A 14 5.34 -6.10 -0.49
C VAL A 14 5.19 -5.01 0.57
N VAL A 15 4.28 -4.06 0.33
CA VAL A 15 3.96 -2.94 1.22
C VAL A 15 2.49 -3.06 1.64
N SER A 16 2.20 -2.80 2.91
CA SER A 16 0.83 -2.83 3.43
C SER A 16 0.03 -1.58 3.04
N ALA A 17 -1.29 -1.72 2.93
CA ALA A 17 -2.17 -0.61 2.55
C ALA A 17 -2.16 0.55 3.55
N ASN A 18 -2.00 0.29 4.85
CA ASN A 18 -1.93 1.33 5.87
C ASN A 18 -0.67 2.21 5.72
N GLU A 19 0.49 1.61 5.44
CA GLU A 19 1.72 2.35 5.15
C GLU A 19 1.57 3.22 3.90
N LEU A 20 0.92 2.70 2.86
CA LEU A 20 0.64 3.45 1.63
C LEU A 20 -0.37 4.57 1.83
N GLU A 21 -1.42 4.37 2.63
CA GLU A 21 -2.42 5.41 2.88
C GLU A 21 -1.83 6.54 3.72
N GLY A 22 -1.10 6.21 4.81
CA GLY A 22 -0.49 7.20 5.69
C GLY A 22 0.52 8.12 4.99
N ASN A 23 1.24 7.60 3.98
CA ASN A 23 2.18 8.38 3.18
C ASN A 23 1.56 8.94 1.88
N ARG A 24 0.49 8.31 1.37
CA ARG A 24 -0.17 8.49 0.05
C ARG A 24 0.70 8.23 -1.17
N VAL A 25 1.96 8.63 -1.11
CA VAL A 25 3.01 8.43 -2.11
C VAL A 25 4.33 8.20 -1.36
N MET A 26 5.04 7.11 -1.65
CA MET A 26 6.32 6.82 -1.01
C MET A 26 7.30 6.15 -1.97
N LYS A 27 8.60 6.32 -1.70
CA LYS A 27 9.63 5.50 -2.34
C LYS A 27 9.47 4.05 -1.85
N CYS A 28 9.64 3.09 -2.76
CA CYS A 28 9.66 1.68 -2.41
C CYS A 28 10.71 1.43 -1.32
N PRO A 29 10.37 0.73 -0.23
CA PRO A 29 11.32 0.44 0.84
C PRO A 29 12.34 -0.67 0.47
N GLY A 30 12.21 -1.28 -0.71
CA GLY A 30 13.17 -2.25 -1.23
C GLY A 30 14.57 -1.64 -1.37
N LEU A 31 15.59 -2.40 -0.98
CA LEU A 31 16.99 -2.01 -1.14
C LEU A 31 17.29 -1.79 -2.63
N ASP A 32 17.93 -0.67 -2.94
CA ASP A 32 18.27 -0.23 -4.30
C ASP A 32 17.07 -0.11 -5.27
N CYS A 33 15.84 0.04 -4.75
CA CYS A 33 14.66 0.30 -5.57
C CYS A 33 14.28 1.78 -5.55
N GLU A 34 14.14 2.38 -6.73
CA GLU A 34 13.73 3.79 -6.88
C GLU A 34 12.26 3.96 -7.27
N ASN A 35 11.51 2.87 -7.32
CA ASN A 35 10.09 2.91 -7.68
C ASN A 35 9.29 3.76 -6.68
N VAL A 36 8.27 4.47 -7.18
CA VAL A 36 7.37 5.29 -6.39
C VAL A 36 6.02 4.60 -6.33
N LEU A 37 5.65 4.18 -5.12
CA LEU A 37 4.40 3.49 -4.84
C LEU A 37 3.36 4.51 -4.34
N ARG A 38 2.12 4.36 -4.79
CA ARG A 38 1.01 5.23 -4.40
C ARG A 38 -0.13 4.38 -3.87
N PHE A 39 -0.88 4.92 -2.92
CA PHE A 39 -2.14 4.30 -2.51
C PHE A 39 -3.10 4.15 -3.70
N ALA A 40 -3.03 5.06 -4.67
CA ALA A 40 -3.80 4.99 -5.90
C ALA A 40 -3.43 3.79 -6.81
N ASP A 41 -2.28 3.16 -6.61
CA ASP A 41 -1.83 1.98 -7.38
C ASP A 41 -2.49 0.68 -6.89
N LEU A 42 -3.17 0.71 -5.74
CA LEU A 42 -4.02 -0.39 -5.28
C LEU A 42 -5.29 -0.51 -6.14
N PRO A 43 -5.83 -1.73 -6.32
CA PRO A 43 -7.13 -1.94 -6.96
C PRO A 43 -8.22 -1.08 -6.32
N GLN A 44 -9.18 -0.59 -7.13
CA GLN A 44 -10.24 0.28 -6.62
C GLN A 44 -11.06 -0.35 -5.49
N GLU A 45 -11.41 -1.63 -5.63
CA GLU A 45 -12.13 -2.40 -4.62
C GLU A 45 -11.36 -2.49 -3.30
N ASP A 46 -10.04 -2.63 -3.36
CA ASP A 46 -9.16 -2.72 -2.20
C ASP A 46 -9.03 -1.37 -1.50
N ARG A 47 -8.87 -0.30 -2.27
CA ARG A 47 -8.86 1.07 -1.73
C ARG A 47 -10.18 1.39 -1.04
N GLN A 48 -11.31 1.06 -1.66
CA GLN A 48 -12.62 1.31 -1.08
C GLN A 48 -12.81 0.51 0.22
N PHE A 49 -12.52 -0.79 0.19
CA PHE A 49 -12.62 -1.63 1.38
C PHE A 49 -11.73 -1.11 2.52
N PHE A 50 -10.50 -0.71 2.22
CA PHE A 50 -9.58 -0.14 3.21
C PHE A 50 -10.17 1.12 3.85
N LEU A 51 -10.67 2.06 3.05
CA LEU A 51 -11.23 3.33 3.53
C LEU A 51 -12.51 3.13 4.37
N GLU A 52 -13.35 2.15 4.02
CA GLU A 52 -14.55 1.78 4.77
C GLU A 52 -14.24 1.11 6.12
N HIS A 53 -13.00 0.62 6.29
CA HIS A 53 -12.59 -0.16 7.46
C HIS A 53 -11.26 0.33 8.06
N VAL A 54 -10.91 1.61 7.88
CA VAL A 54 -9.58 2.15 8.25
C VAL A 54 -9.22 1.92 9.73
N GLU A 55 -10.22 1.99 10.62
CA GLU A 55 -10.09 1.73 12.06
C GLU A 55 -9.60 0.30 12.41
N GLN A 56 -9.71 -0.65 11.47
CA GLN A 56 -9.22 -2.03 11.63
C GLN A 56 -7.74 -2.18 11.25
N TYR A 57 -7.14 -1.14 10.68
CA TYR A 57 -5.76 -1.13 10.17
C TYR A 57 -4.85 -0.16 10.94
N GLU A 58 -5.40 0.57 11.92
CA GLU A 58 -4.62 1.35 12.89
C GLU A 58 -4.00 0.38 13.93
N LEU A 59 -2.68 0.51 14.15
CA LEU A 59 -1.88 -0.27 15.11
C LEU A 59 -1.59 0.54 16.37
#